data_AF-A0A947MTL7-F1
#
_entry.id   AF-A0A947MTL7-F1
#
_cell.length_a   1.000
_cell.length_b   1.000
_cell.length_c   1.000
_cell.angle_alpha   90.00
_cell.angle_beta   90.00
_cell.angle_gamma   90.00
#
_symmetry.space_group_name_H-M   'P 1'
#
loop_
_entity.id
_entity.type
_entity.pdbx_description
1 polymer ?
#
loop_
_entity_poly.entity_id
_entity_poly.type
_entity_poly.pdbx_seq_one_letter_code
_entity_poly.pdbx_strand_id
1 'polypeptide(L)'
;MLSHWEDGIHPGFRDAAIAVVAEDEVKLHDFAAALTSSQMFALNLFIPWRSGVRTGLENLVGRALGERVSLERVALEWVPPGALLGEIDGDRPREDEPATGVDVVLWGLDETGARIAVLVEVKLGEGGFTACGGRESKGNRRKDVCASAETFFRDPSACYLQHPRGKARDRRYWEIFARSHGSVRAAFPGAQAVGGCPFAGQAQQPMRNLALAEALVQGHVVSRSWFALCAHDHNPDVAGHWAAWRSLLPASVPAPVMRASDVVAAGRADGHGEWADWMTERYRLGSP
;
A
#
# COMPACT_ATOMS: atom_id res chain seq x y z
N MET A 1 21.65 -2.37 -15.90
CA MET A 1 20.62 -3.34 -15.50
C MET A 1 21.36 -4.51 -14.87
N LEU A 2 20.91 -4.99 -13.72
CA LEU A 2 21.58 -6.10 -13.04
C LEU A 2 21.30 -7.42 -13.77
N SER A 3 22.21 -8.38 -13.64
CA SER A 3 22.04 -9.73 -14.19
C SER A 3 20.94 -10.51 -13.46
N HIS A 4 20.86 -10.30 -12.15
CA HIS A 4 19.95 -10.97 -11.24
C HIS A 4 19.36 -9.92 -10.26
N TRP A 5 18.14 -10.14 -9.78
CA TRP A 5 17.47 -9.15 -8.90
C TRP A 5 18.15 -9.10 -7.52
N GLU A 6 18.73 -10.21 -7.10
CA GLU A 6 19.48 -10.43 -5.86
C GLU A 6 20.74 -9.56 -5.78
N ASP A 7 21.32 -9.21 -6.93
CA ASP A 7 22.44 -8.26 -7.04
C ASP A 7 21.99 -6.85 -6.59
N GLY A 8 20.68 -6.62 -6.58
CA GLY A 8 20.04 -5.38 -6.18
C GLY A 8 19.76 -5.27 -4.70
N ILE A 9 20.00 -6.34 -3.94
CA ILE A 9 19.78 -6.44 -2.49
C ILE A 9 21.10 -6.24 -1.73
N HIS A 10 21.02 -5.61 -0.56
CA HIS A 10 22.17 -5.47 0.34
C HIS A 10 22.81 -6.85 0.63
N PRO A 11 24.13 -7.03 0.49
CA PRO A 11 24.76 -8.34 0.62
C PRO A 11 24.45 -9.07 1.93
N GLY A 12 24.43 -8.37 3.07
CA GLY A 12 24.12 -8.95 4.39
C GLY A 12 22.66 -9.42 4.55
N PHE A 13 21.79 -9.11 3.60
CA PHE A 13 20.37 -9.42 3.64
C PHE A 13 19.88 -10.22 2.41
N ARG A 14 20.78 -10.59 1.51
CA ARG A 14 20.43 -11.27 0.25
C ARG A 14 19.73 -12.60 0.49
N ASP A 15 20.28 -13.45 1.36
CA ASP A 15 19.69 -14.77 1.65
C ASP A 15 18.32 -14.63 2.29
N ALA A 16 18.15 -13.64 3.18
CA ALA A 16 16.85 -13.34 3.79
C ALA A 16 15.83 -12.86 2.73
N ALA A 17 16.24 -12.03 1.77
CA ALA A 17 15.38 -11.59 0.69
C ALA A 17 14.98 -12.75 -0.25
N ILE A 18 15.92 -13.64 -0.59
CA ILE A 18 15.64 -14.85 -1.38
C ILE A 18 14.64 -15.75 -0.63
N ALA A 19 14.85 -15.96 0.67
CA ALA A 19 13.93 -16.72 1.51
C ALA A 19 12.53 -16.08 1.53
N VAL A 20 12.42 -14.77 1.70
CA VAL A 20 11.13 -14.06 1.65
C VAL A 20 10.44 -14.25 0.30
N VAL A 21 11.15 -14.07 -0.81
CA VAL A 21 10.56 -14.23 -2.15
C VAL A 21 10.04 -15.65 -2.35
N ALA A 22 10.75 -16.66 -1.85
CA ALA A 22 10.35 -18.05 -1.93
C ALA A 22 9.19 -18.41 -0.97
N GLU A 23 9.29 -18.02 0.31
CA GLU A 23 8.32 -18.33 1.36
C GLU A 23 6.97 -17.63 1.16
N ASP A 24 7.02 -16.35 0.79
CA ASP A 24 5.83 -15.53 0.58
C ASP A 24 5.34 -15.61 -0.88
N GLU A 25 6.02 -16.41 -1.73
CA GLU A 25 5.73 -16.60 -3.16
C GLU A 25 5.59 -15.26 -3.90
N VAL A 26 6.51 -14.33 -3.62
CA VAL A 26 6.48 -12.97 -4.16
C VAL A 26 6.63 -13.00 -5.68
N LYS A 27 5.65 -12.47 -6.40
CA LYS A 27 5.73 -12.28 -7.84
C LYS A 27 6.60 -11.06 -8.15
N LEU A 28 7.84 -11.32 -8.54
CA LEU A 28 8.76 -10.27 -8.96
C LEU A 28 8.28 -9.58 -10.25
N HIS A 29 8.40 -8.26 -10.28
CA HIS A 29 8.12 -7.47 -11.48
C HIS A 29 9.17 -7.72 -12.56
N ASP A 30 8.79 -7.53 -13.83
CA ASP A 30 9.71 -7.65 -14.98
C ASP A 30 10.96 -6.76 -14.86
N PHE A 31 10.85 -5.67 -14.10
CA PHE A 31 11.92 -4.72 -13.85
C PHE A 31 12.58 -4.89 -12.47
N ALA A 32 12.44 -6.03 -11.80
CA ALA A 32 13.04 -6.27 -10.48
C ALA A 32 14.56 -6.01 -10.49
N ALA A 33 15.28 -6.39 -11.54
CA ALA A 33 16.72 -6.12 -11.70
C ALA A 33 17.08 -4.66 -12.04
N ALA A 34 16.10 -3.75 -12.14
CA ALA A 34 16.34 -2.33 -12.34
C ALA A 34 16.69 -1.64 -11.01
N LEU A 35 17.69 -0.75 -11.03
CA LEU A 35 18.08 0.04 -9.86
C LEU A 35 16.93 0.92 -9.33
N THR A 36 16.03 1.33 -10.23
CA THR A 36 14.86 2.17 -9.93
C THR A 36 13.61 1.34 -9.61
N SER A 37 13.74 0.04 -9.38
CA SER A 37 12.61 -0.81 -8.97
C SER A 37 12.14 -0.43 -7.57
N SER A 38 10.90 0.03 -7.45
CA SER A 38 10.28 0.29 -6.15
C SER A 38 10.03 -0.98 -5.35
N GLN A 39 9.77 -2.11 -6.01
CA GLN A 39 9.68 -3.41 -5.36
C GLN A 39 11.00 -3.77 -4.66
N MET A 40 12.14 -3.61 -5.34
CA MET A 40 13.45 -3.87 -4.70
C MET A 40 13.81 -2.85 -3.64
N PHE A 41 13.35 -1.61 -3.80
CA PHE A 41 13.52 -0.58 -2.78
C PHE A 41 12.73 -0.91 -1.51
N ALA A 42 11.47 -1.34 -1.65
CA ALA A 42 10.64 -1.82 -0.53
C ALA A 42 11.28 -3.03 0.17
N LEU A 43 11.74 -4.03 -0.61
CA LEU A 43 12.46 -5.18 -0.06
C LEU A 43 13.69 -4.73 0.74
N ASN A 44 14.57 -3.92 0.16
CA ASN A 44 15.77 -3.46 0.86
C ASN A 44 15.47 -2.61 2.10
N LEU A 45 14.42 -1.78 2.07
CA LEU A 45 14.01 -0.98 3.22
C LEU A 45 13.51 -1.84 4.38
N PHE A 46 12.81 -2.95 4.09
CA PHE A 46 12.05 -3.66 5.10
C PHE A 46 12.49 -5.10 5.44
N ILE A 47 13.36 -5.73 4.65
CA ILE A 47 13.94 -7.03 5.01
C ILE A 47 14.69 -7.02 6.35
N PRO A 48 15.45 -5.98 6.76
CA PRO A 48 16.11 -5.97 8.07
C PRO A 48 15.14 -6.20 9.23
N TRP A 49 13.87 -5.85 9.05
CA TRP A 49 12.82 -5.94 10.06
C TRP A 49 12.03 -7.25 10.01
N ARG A 50 12.32 -8.16 9.05
CA ARG A 50 11.64 -9.46 8.97
C ARG A 50 11.99 -10.34 10.16
N SER A 51 13.19 -10.20 10.71
CA SER A 51 13.66 -10.86 11.95
C SER A 51 14.49 -9.89 12.80
N GLY A 52 14.68 -10.20 14.08
CA GLY A 52 15.53 -9.38 14.96
C GLY A 52 14.78 -8.28 15.73
N VAL A 53 15.55 -7.27 16.17
CA VAL A 53 15.08 -6.13 16.97
C VAL A 53 14.32 -5.16 16.07
N ARG A 54 13.19 -4.64 16.54
CA ARG A 54 12.31 -3.73 15.79
C ARG A 54 12.00 -2.43 16.51
N THR A 55 12.70 -2.14 17.60
CA THR A 55 12.41 -0.99 18.47
C THR A 55 12.49 0.33 17.72
N GLY A 56 13.45 0.50 16.83
CA GLY A 56 13.56 1.66 15.95
C GLY A 56 12.33 1.81 15.03
N LEU A 57 11.92 0.73 14.38
CA LEU A 57 10.75 0.72 13.50
C LEU A 57 9.44 0.94 14.28
N GLU A 58 9.26 0.28 15.42
CA GLU A 58 8.13 0.47 16.34
C GLU A 58 8.00 1.93 16.77
N ASN A 59 9.11 2.57 17.12
CA ASN A 59 9.13 3.99 17.47
C ASN A 59 8.77 4.89 16.29
N LEU A 60 9.27 4.58 15.08
CA LEU A 60 8.95 5.33 13.87
C LEU A 60 7.45 5.24 13.53
N VAL A 61 6.92 4.02 13.46
CA VAL A 61 5.51 3.75 13.20
C VAL A 61 4.65 4.40 14.28
N GLY A 62 5.01 4.23 15.55
CA GLY A 62 4.25 4.79 16.65
C GLY A 62 4.19 6.32 16.62
N ARG A 63 5.27 7.00 16.26
CA ARG A 63 5.25 8.47 16.01
C ARG A 63 4.33 8.84 14.85
N ALA A 64 4.36 8.07 13.76
CA ALA A 64 3.52 8.34 12.58
C ALA A 64 2.02 8.13 12.87
N LEU A 65 1.69 7.17 13.74
CA LEU A 65 0.31 6.88 14.15
C LEU A 65 -0.18 7.75 15.31
N GLY A 66 0.74 8.28 16.13
CA GLY A 66 0.42 9.02 17.35
C GLY A 66 0.16 8.14 18.58
N GLU A 67 0.59 6.88 18.55
CA GLU A 67 0.39 5.89 19.63
C GLU A 67 1.52 4.86 19.62
N ARG A 68 1.82 4.20 20.76
CA ARG A 68 2.82 3.13 20.75
C ARG A 68 2.28 1.86 20.12
N VAL A 69 3.17 1.15 19.45
CA VAL A 69 2.88 -0.15 18.83
C VAL A 69 4.00 -1.14 19.15
N SER A 70 3.65 -2.42 19.19
CA SER A 70 4.63 -3.51 19.12
C SER A 70 4.45 -4.24 17.80
N LEU A 71 5.53 -4.42 17.05
CA LEU A 71 5.49 -5.07 15.74
C LEU A 71 5.93 -6.53 15.85
N GLU A 72 5.04 -7.43 15.43
CA GLU A 72 5.23 -8.87 15.50
C GLU A 72 5.72 -9.47 14.18
N ARG A 73 5.23 -8.93 13.05
CA ARG A 73 5.53 -9.47 11.72
C ARG A 73 5.59 -8.38 10.66
N VAL A 74 6.55 -8.50 9.76
CA VAL A 74 6.66 -7.71 8.52
C VAL A 74 6.44 -8.65 7.34
N ALA A 75 5.40 -8.39 6.55
CA ALA A 75 5.12 -9.09 5.29
C ALA A 75 5.45 -8.15 4.12
N LEU A 76 6.06 -8.68 3.07
CA LEU A 76 6.45 -7.93 1.87
C LEU A 76 5.64 -8.43 0.68
N GLU A 77 5.23 -7.52 -0.21
CA GLU A 77 4.46 -7.82 -1.42
C GLU A 77 3.21 -8.68 -1.14
N TRP A 78 2.52 -8.37 -0.04
CA TRP A 78 1.43 -9.19 0.45
C TRP A 78 0.16 -8.98 -0.36
N VAL A 79 -0.42 -10.07 -0.83
CA VAL A 79 -1.74 -10.08 -1.48
C VAL A 79 -2.79 -10.64 -0.50
N PRO A 80 -3.89 -9.93 -0.25
CA PRO A 80 -4.93 -10.38 0.65
C PRO A 80 -5.74 -11.55 0.07
N PRO A 81 -6.30 -12.43 0.92
CA PRO A 81 -7.30 -13.38 0.51
C PRO A 81 -8.48 -12.73 -0.22
N GLY A 82 -9.03 -13.44 -1.20
CA GLY A 82 -10.12 -12.97 -2.06
C GLY A 82 -11.38 -12.57 -1.30
N ALA A 83 -11.61 -13.18 -0.13
CA ALA A 83 -12.74 -12.85 0.74
C ALA A 83 -12.75 -11.38 1.20
N LEU A 84 -11.58 -10.71 1.27
CA LEU A 84 -11.50 -9.32 1.72
C LEU A 84 -12.00 -8.35 0.65
N LEU A 85 -11.40 -8.37 -0.55
CA LEU A 85 -11.71 -7.38 -1.60
C LEU A 85 -12.61 -7.90 -2.73
N GLY A 86 -12.85 -9.21 -2.82
CA GLY A 86 -13.58 -9.81 -3.94
C GLY A 86 -12.82 -9.77 -5.26
N GLU A 87 -11.49 -9.62 -5.25
CA GLU A 87 -10.68 -9.55 -6.48
C GLU A 87 -10.28 -10.93 -7.02
N ILE A 88 -9.93 -11.86 -6.14
CA ILE A 88 -9.31 -13.15 -6.44
C ILE A 88 -10.07 -14.32 -5.81
N ASP A 89 -9.75 -15.55 -6.24
CA ASP A 89 -10.35 -16.78 -5.69
C ASP A 89 -9.47 -17.40 -4.63
N GLY A 90 -10.08 -17.85 -3.54
CA GLY A 90 -9.33 -18.40 -2.41
C GLY A 90 -8.37 -17.39 -1.79
N ASP A 91 -7.24 -17.88 -1.32
CA ASP A 91 -6.32 -17.10 -0.49
C ASP A 91 -5.19 -16.43 -1.28
N ARG A 92 -5.02 -16.76 -2.57
CA ARG A 92 -3.90 -16.29 -3.40
C ARG A 92 -4.31 -16.10 -4.87
N PRO A 93 -3.72 -15.12 -5.58
CA PRO A 93 -4.00 -14.91 -6.99
C PRO A 93 -3.46 -16.06 -7.84
N ARG A 94 -4.18 -16.42 -8.90
CA ARG A 94 -3.61 -17.22 -9.99
C ARG A 94 -2.65 -16.35 -10.82
N GLU A 95 -1.78 -16.99 -11.60
CA GLU A 95 -0.68 -16.33 -12.35
C GLU A 95 -1.10 -15.07 -13.12
N ASP A 96 -2.30 -15.09 -13.73
CA ASP A 96 -2.86 -13.98 -14.53
C ASP A 96 -4.06 -13.29 -13.87
N GLU A 97 -4.27 -13.47 -12.56
CA GLU A 97 -5.38 -12.85 -11.84
C GLU A 97 -4.95 -11.54 -11.15
N PRO A 98 -5.37 -10.37 -11.64
CA PRO A 98 -4.94 -9.11 -11.04
C PRO A 98 -5.53 -8.92 -9.65
N ALA A 99 -4.67 -8.62 -8.68
CA ALA A 99 -5.02 -8.40 -7.28
C ALA A 99 -4.45 -7.08 -6.75
N THR A 100 -4.93 -6.63 -5.60
CA THR A 100 -4.28 -5.56 -4.83
C THR A 100 -3.13 -6.19 -4.07
N GLY A 101 -1.90 -5.87 -4.43
CA GLY A 101 -0.74 -6.13 -3.59
C GLY A 101 -0.47 -4.93 -2.68
N VAL A 102 0.06 -5.20 -1.49
CA VAL A 102 0.58 -4.18 -0.57
C VAL A 102 2.08 -4.41 -0.44
N ASP A 103 2.87 -3.38 -0.72
CA ASP A 103 4.34 -3.48 -0.73
C ASP A 103 4.87 -3.96 0.63
N VAL A 104 4.32 -3.44 1.73
CA VAL A 104 4.66 -3.87 3.09
C VAL A 104 3.43 -3.88 4.00
N VAL A 105 3.29 -4.92 4.81
CA VAL A 105 2.34 -4.94 5.92
C VAL A 105 3.05 -5.19 7.24
N LEU A 106 2.85 -4.27 8.17
CA LEU A 106 3.36 -4.36 9.54
C LEU A 106 2.21 -4.84 10.44
N TRP A 107 2.33 -6.05 10.96
CA TRP A 107 1.38 -6.65 11.90
C TRP A 107 1.90 -6.48 13.32
N GLY A 108 1.00 -6.23 14.26
CA GLY A 108 1.40 -6.01 15.64
C GLY A 108 0.25 -5.81 16.60
N LEU A 109 0.56 -5.19 17.73
CA LEU A 109 -0.35 -4.86 18.81
C LEU A 109 -0.29 -3.36 19.13
N ASP A 110 -1.44 -2.78 19.51
CA ASP A 110 -1.49 -1.44 20.11
C ASP A 110 -1.21 -1.47 21.63
N GLU A 111 -1.26 -0.30 22.28
CA GLU A 111 -1.05 -0.17 23.73
C GLU A 111 -2.02 -0.97 24.60
N THR A 112 -3.18 -1.37 24.05
CA THR A 112 -4.18 -2.19 24.74
C THR A 112 -3.99 -3.68 24.52
N GLY A 113 -3.02 -4.06 23.69
CA GLY A 113 -2.80 -5.45 23.24
C GLY A 113 -3.77 -5.88 22.13
N ALA A 114 -4.48 -4.95 21.48
CA ALA A 114 -5.37 -5.27 20.37
C ALA A 114 -4.56 -5.41 19.07
N ARG A 115 -4.94 -6.38 18.22
CA ARG A 115 -4.26 -6.64 16.95
C ARG A 115 -4.41 -5.45 16.00
N ILE A 116 -3.33 -5.10 15.33
CA ILE A 116 -3.27 -4.02 14.35
C ILE A 116 -2.55 -4.42 13.06
N ALA A 117 -2.82 -3.67 12.00
CA ALA A 117 -2.08 -3.73 10.73
C ALA A 117 -1.79 -2.33 10.17
N VAL A 118 -0.57 -2.08 9.73
CA VAL A 118 -0.21 -0.89 8.94
C VAL A 118 0.16 -1.35 7.54
N LEU A 119 -0.66 -1.00 6.56
CA LEU A 119 -0.42 -1.27 5.15
C LEU A 119 0.38 -0.10 4.60
N VAL A 120 1.58 -0.35 4.09
CA VAL A 120 2.49 0.68 3.62
C VAL A 120 2.67 0.52 2.12
N GLU A 121 2.31 1.56 1.38
CA GLU A 121 2.76 1.73 -0.01
C GLU A 121 4.14 2.39 0.01
N VAL A 122 5.09 1.83 -0.74
CA VAL A 122 6.46 2.33 -0.88
C VAL A 122 6.63 2.99 -2.25
N LYS A 123 7.16 4.22 -2.27
CA LYS A 123 7.44 4.96 -3.50
C LYS A 123 8.90 5.39 -3.57
N LEU A 124 9.57 5.03 -4.66
CA LEU A 124 10.97 5.40 -4.93
C LEU A 124 11.02 6.63 -5.85
N GLY A 125 10.74 6.43 -7.13
CA GLY A 125 10.91 7.43 -8.18
C GLY A 125 9.74 7.48 -9.15
N GLU A 126 8.65 6.79 -8.85
CA GLU A 126 7.45 6.81 -9.66
C GLU A 126 6.79 8.20 -9.61
N GLY A 127 6.26 8.63 -10.75
CA GLY A 127 5.57 9.92 -10.88
C GLY A 127 4.19 9.99 -10.21
N GLY A 128 3.87 9.03 -9.34
CA GLY A 128 2.59 8.95 -8.63
C GLY A 128 2.13 7.52 -8.34
N PHE A 129 0.82 7.38 -8.22
CA PHE A 129 0.09 6.15 -7.96
C PHE A 129 -0.56 5.59 -9.24
N THR A 130 -0.90 4.31 -9.22
CA THR A 130 -1.57 3.68 -10.36
C THR A 130 -2.96 4.28 -10.60
N ALA A 131 -3.25 4.62 -11.86
CA ALA A 131 -4.56 5.15 -12.28
C ALA A 131 -5.62 4.04 -12.47
N CYS A 132 -6.90 4.42 -12.52
CA CYS A 132 -7.98 3.46 -12.69
C CYS A 132 -8.04 2.86 -14.11
N GLY A 133 -7.57 1.62 -14.27
CA GLY A 133 -7.74 0.86 -15.52
C GLY A 133 -9.20 0.63 -15.93
N GLY A 134 -10.14 0.67 -14.98
CA GLY A 134 -11.58 0.55 -15.26
C GLY A 134 -12.15 1.73 -16.05
N ARG A 135 -11.60 2.93 -15.86
CA ARG A 135 -12.03 4.13 -16.60
C ARG A 135 -11.75 3.97 -18.08
N GLU A 136 -10.55 3.51 -18.46
CA GLU A 136 -10.12 3.41 -19.86
C GLU A 136 -10.47 2.06 -20.50
N SER A 137 -10.91 1.08 -19.73
CA SER A 137 -11.29 -0.24 -20.25
C SER A 137 -12.31 -0.18 -21.39
N LYS A 138 -12.05 -0.91 -22.48
CA LYS A 138 -13.02 -1.12 -23.57
C LYS A 138 -14.28 -1.87 -23.11
N GLY A 139 -14.18 -2.61 -22.00
CA GLY A 139 -15.31 -3.32 -21.40
C GLY A 139 -16.27 -2.42 -20.63
N ASN A 140 -15.83 -1.21 -20.25
CA ASN A 140 -16.64 -0.27 -19.48
C ASN A 140 -17.66 0.44 -20.38
N ARG A 141 -18.92 0.03 -20.29
CA ARG A 141 -20.05 0.64 -21.02
C ARG A 141 -20.63 1.87 -20.32
N ARG A 142 -20.30 2.09 -19.04
CA ARG A 142 -20.82 3.17 -18.19
C ARG A 142 -19.76 4.24 -17.95
N LYS A 143 -19.19 4.77 -19.04
CA LYS A 143 -18.18 5.84 -18.98
C LYS A 143 -18.75 7.12 -18.35
N ASP A 144 -20.06 7.31 -18.41
CA ASP A 144 -20.79 8.39 -17.73
C ASP A 144 -20.58 8.37 -16.20
N VAL A 145 -20.47 7.19 -15.58
CA VAL A 145 -20.15 7.04 -14.15
C VAL A 145 -18.74 7.53 -13.85
N CYS A 146 -17.79 7.28 -14.75
CA CYS A 146 -16.42 7.78 -14.59
C CYS A 146 -16.31 9.29 -14.86
N ALA A 147 -17.17 9.84 -15.73
CA ALA A 147 -17.15 11.24 -16.12
C ALA A 147 -17.86 12.17 -15.12
N SER A 148 -18.65 11.63 -14.18
CA SER A 148 -19.39 12.42 -13.19
C SER A 148 -19.25 11.84 -11.78
N ALA A 149 -18.63 12.61 -10.88
CA ALA A 149 -18.55 12.31 -9.46
C ALA A 149 -19.95 12.15 -8.84
N GLU A 150 -20.89 13.02 -9.19
CA GLU A 150 -22.28 12.93 -8.76
C GLU A 150 -22.93 11.61 -9.19
N THR A 151 -22.79 11.22 -10.45
CA THR A 151 -23.31 9.94 -10.95
C THR A 151 -22.70 8.76 -10.21
N PHE A 152 -21.37 8.78 -10.00
CA PHE A 152 -20.67 7.75 -9.23
C PHE A 152 -21.16 7.67 -7.78
N PHE A 153 -21.27 8.78 -7.06
CA PHE A 153 -21.69 8.75 -5.65
C PHE A 153 -23.17 8.43 -5.46
N ARG A 154 -24.02 8.73 -6.44
CA ARG A 154 -25.44 8.33 -6.42
C ARG A 154 -25.61 6.82 -6.57
N ASP A 155 -24.80 6.19 -7.41
CA ASP A 155 -24.82 4.75 -7.64
C ASP A 155 -23.40 4.20 -7.85
N PRO A 156 -22.64 3.96 -6.76
CA PRO A 156 -21.30 3.39 -6.86
C PRO A 156 -21.31 1.99 -7.46
N SER A 157 -22.45 1.28 -7.41
CA SER A 157 -22.57 -0.08 -7.94
C SER A 157 -22.51 -0.15 -9.46
N ALA A 158 -22.83 0.94 -10.13
CA ALA A 158 -22.65 1.08 -11.57
C ALA A 158 -21.17 1.24 -11.99
N CYS A 159 -20.23 1.35 -11.04
CA CYS A 159 -18.82 1.45 -11.35
C CYS A 159 -18.29 0.15 -11.96
N TYR A 160 -17.63 0.24 -13.12
CA TYR A 160 -17.05 -0.92 -13.80
C TYR A 160 -16.06 -1.73 -12.94
N LEU A 161 -15.39 -1.10 -11.96
CA LEU A 161 -14.51 -1.82 -11.06
C LEU A 161 -15.26 -2.77 -10.12
N GLN A 162 -16.54 -2.53 -9.82
CA GLN A 162 -17.31 -3.47 -9.01
C GLN A 162 -17.48 -4.78 -9.75
N HIS A 163 -17.92 -4.75 -11.00
CA HIS A 163 -18.10 -5.97 -11.80
C HIS A 163 -17.42 -5.83 -13.18
N PRO A 164 -16.08 -6.02 -13.25
CA PRO A 164 -15.38 -5.94 -14.53
C PRO A 164 -15.85 -7.05 -15.48
N ARG A 165 -15.90 -6.75 -16.79
CA ARG A 165 -16.38 -7.70 -17.80
C ARG A 165 -15.57 -9.00 -17.73
N GLY A 166 -16.27 -10.14 -17.67
CA GLY A 166 -15.67 -11.47 -17.65
C GLY A 166 -15.16 -11.89 -16.26
N LYS A 167 -15.49 -11.16 -15.20
CA LYS A 167 -15.25 -11.59 -13.82
C LYS A 167 -16.49 -12.27 -13.26
N ALA A 168 -16.27 -13.36 -12.52
CA ALA A 168 -17.35 -14.16 -11.95
C ALA A 168 -17.90 -13.58 -10.64
N ARG A 169 -17.30 -12.50 -10.11
CA ARG A 169 -17.59 -11.94 -8.79
C ARG A 169 -17.48 -10.42 -8.79
N ASP A 170 -18.15 -9.84 -7.80
CA ASP A 170 -18.09 -8.43 -7.50
C ASP A 170 -16.91 -8.13 -6.58
N ARG A 171 -16.19 -7.04 -6.90
CA ARG A 171 -15.24 -6.42 -5.99
C ARG A 171 -16.00 -5.63 -4.93
N ARG A 172 -15.46 -5.62 -3.72
CA ARG A 172 -16.16 -5.17 -2.51
C ARG A 172 -15.83 -3.74 -2.07
N TYR A 173 -15.00 -2.99 -2.80
CA TYR A 173 -14.51 -1.68 -2.32
C TYR A 173 -15.63 -0.75 -1.85
N TRP A 174 -16.70 -0.63 -2.66
CA TRP A 174 -17.80 0.29 -2.38
C TRP A 174 -18.70 -0.20 -1.25
N GLU A 175 -18.90 -1.52 -1.16
CA GLU A 175 -19.59 -2.17 -0.04
C GLU A 175 -18.84 -1.91 1.27
N ILE A 176 -17.51 -2.10 1.28
CA ILE A 176 -16.64 -1.87 2.44
C ILE A 176 -16.82 -0.42 2.93
N PHE A 177 -16.65 0.57 2.06
CA PHE A 177 -16.80 1.97 2.46
C PHE A 177 -18.22 2.32 2.91
N ALA A 178 -19.25 1.81 2.21
CA ALA A 178 -20.63 2.04 2.61
C ALA A 178 -20.93 1.43 3.99
N ARG A 179 -20.35 0.29 4.33
CA ARG A 179 -20.52 -0.35 5.64
C ARG A 179 -19.81 0.41 6.77
N SER A 180 -18.58 0.89 6.53
CA SER A 180 -17.83 1.64 7.54
C SER A 180 -18.38 3.04 7.79
N HIS A 181 -18.87 3.71 6.73
CA HIS A 181 -19.18 5.15 6.77
C HIS A 181 -20.66 5.48 6.49
N GLY A 182 -21.50 4.47 6.25
CA GLY A 182 -22.92 4.62 5.87
C GLY A 182 -23.14 4.91 4.38
N SER A 183 -22.16 5.47 3.66
CA SER A 183 -22.16 5.60 2.20
C SER A 183 -20.76 5.85 1.66
N VAL A 184 -20.53 5.60 0.37
CA VAL A 184 -19.26 5.93 -0.30
C VAL A 184 -19.02 7.46 -0.28
N ARG A 185 -20.06 8.28 -0.36
CA ARG A 185 -19.93 9.74 -0.25
C ARG A 185 -19.42 10.17 1.13
N ALA A 186 -19.92 9.54 2.19
CA ALA A 186 -19.50 9.83 3.57
C ALA A 186 -18.06 9.36 3.85
N ALA A 187 -17.60 8.29 3.19
CA ALA A 187 -16.21 7.85 3.24
C ALA A 187 -15.24 8.85 2.56
N PHE A 188 -15.74 9.68 1.63
CA PHE A 188 -14.92 10.63 0.86
C PHE A 188 -15.57 12.03 0.80
N PRO A 189 -15.74 12.71 1.95
CA PRO A 189 -16.50 13.95 2.02
C PRO A 189 -15.85 15.11 1.27
N GLY A 190 -14.52 15.07 1.09
CA GLY A 190 -13.77 16.10 0.35
C GLY A 190 -13.90 16.02 -1.17
N ALA A 191 -14.53 14.97 -1.70
CA ALA A 191 -14.76 14.85 -3.14
C ALA A 191 -15.74 15.92 -3.64
N GLN A 192 -15.32 16.66 -4.66
CA GLN A 192 -16.18 17.65 -5.32
C GLN A 192 -17.34 16.97 -6.04
N ALA A 193 -18.52 17.60 -6.01
CA ALA A 193 -19.70 17.09 -6.74
C ALA A 193 -19.56 17.29 -8.25
N VAL A 194 -18.91 18.39 -8.65
CA VAL A 194 -18.66 18.74 -10.05
C VAL A 194 -17.31 18.16 -10.49
N GLY A 195 -17.30 17.47 -11.63
CA GLY A 195 -16.11 16.83 -12.21
C GLY A 195 -16.24 15.33 -12.36
N GLY A 196 -15.14 14.66 -12.75
CA GLY A 196 -15.09 13.21 -12.91
C GLY A 196 -14.97 12.44 -11.58
N CYS A 197 -15.15 11.12 -11.66
CA CYS A 197 -14.93 10.22 -10.52
C CYS A 197 -13.55 10.49 -9.87
N PRO A 198 -13.47 10.72 -8.55
CA PRO A 198 -12.21 11.09 -7.89
C PRO A 198 -11.15 9.99 -7.98
N PHE A 199 -11.58 8.73 -8.11
CA PHE A 199 -10.70 7.57 -8.22
C PHE A 199 -10.30 7.23 -9.65
N ALA A 200 -10.68 8.04 -10.63
CA ALA A 200 -10.32 7.81 -12.02
C ALA A 200 -8.80 7.93 -12.28
N GLY A 201 -8.11 8.77 -11.50
CA GLY A 201 -6.68 9.02 -11.62
C GLY A 201 -5.89 8.41 -10.47
N GLN A 202 -4.98 9.23 -9.92
CA GLN A 202 -3.95 8.86 -8.94
C GLN A 202 -4.52 8.43 -7.56
N ALA A 203 -5.81 8.62 -7.30
CA ALA A 203 -6.42 8.17 -6.05
C ALA A 203 -6.85 6.69 -6.07
N GLN A 204 -6.71 5.97 -7.20
CA GLN A 204 -7.20 4.59 -7.30
C GLN A 204 -6.44 3.61 -6.41
N GLN A 205 -5.11 3.61 -6.47
CA GLN A 205 -4.30 2.69 -5.67
C GLN A 205 -4.43 3.00 -4.17
N PRO A 206 -4.34 4.27 -3.72
CA PRO A 206 -4.66 4.65 -2.35
C PRO A 206 -6.04 4.19 -1.88
N MET A 207 -7.08 4.33 -2.73
CA MET A 207 -8.43 3.89 -2.42
C MET A 207 -8.51 2.37 -2.22
N ARG A 208 -7.83 1.57 -3.06
CA ARG A 208 -7.81 0.11 -2.91
C ARG A 208 -7.12 -0.33 -1.61
N ASN A 209 -5.98 0.28 -1.28
CA ASN A 209 -5.25 -0.04 -0.06
C ASN A 209 -6.02 0.39 1.19
N LEU A 210 -6.72 1.54 1.16
CA LEU A 210 -7.61 1.93 2.25
C LEU A 210 -8.82 0.99 2.38
N ALA A 211 -9.44 0.58 1.26
CA ALA A 211 -10.52 -0.41 1.29
C ALA A 211 -10.04 -1.73 1.91
N LEU A 212 -8.80 -2.14 1.63
CA LEU A 212 -8.21 -3.32 2.24
C LEU A 212 -7.99 -3.17 3.75
N ALA A 213 -7.47 -2.02 4.18
CA ALA A 213 -7.33 -1.72 5.61
C ALA A 213 -8.70 -1.85 6.32
N GLU A 214 -9.75 -1.20 5.80
CA GLU A 214 -11.09 -1.31 6.38
C GLU A 214 -11.65 -2.74 6.32
N ALA A 215 -11.38 -3.50 5.26
CA ALA A 215 -11.80 -4.89 5.14
C ALA A 215 -11.16 -5.78 6.22
N LEU A 216 -9.91 -5.53 6.60
CA LEU A 216 -9.24 -6.26 7.68
C LEU A 216 -9.95 -6.05 9.04
N VAL A 217 -10.42 -4.83 9.30
CA VAL A 217 -11.19 -4.51 10.51
C VAL A 217 -12.58 -5.13 10.46
N GLN A 218 -13.29 -4.97 9.33
CA GLN A 218 -14.63 -5.55 9.14
C GLN A 218 -14.65 -7.08 9.17
N GLY A 219 -13.56 -7.71 8.75
CA GLY A 219 -13.33 -9.15 8.79
C GLY A 219 -12.81 -9.66 10.14
N HIS A 220 -12.65 -8.79 11.15
CA HIS A 220 -12.11 -9.11 12.47
C HIS A 220 -10.71 -9.72 12.46
N VAL A 221 -9.93 -9.49 11.38
CA VAL A 221 -8.53 -9.90 11.29
C VAL A 221 -7.71 -9.09 12.29
N VAL A 222 -7.97 -7.78 12.34
CA VAL A 222 -7.38 -6.82 13.29
C VAL A 222 -8.47 -5.94 13.89
N SER A 223 -8.17 -5.32 15.03
CA SER A 223 -9.08 -4.35 15.66
C SER A 223 -8.95 -2.97 15.03
N ARG A 224 -7.76 -2.60 14.56
CA ARG A 224 -7.49 -1.32 13.90
C ARG A 224 -6.49 -1.52 12.76
N SER A 225 -6.57 -0.65 11.76
CA SER A 225 -5.66 -0.70 10.62
C SER A 225 -5.43 0.69 10.04
N TRP A 226 -4.28 0.88 9.40
CA TRP A 226 -3.92 2.10 8.71
C TRP A 226 -3.43 1.82 7.30
N PHE A 227 -3.63 2.80 6.43
CA PHE A 227 -2.94 2.87 5.15
C PHE A 227 -1.95 4.03 5.18
N ALA A 228 -0.66 3.70 5.01
CA ALA A 228 0.47 4.60 5.13
C ALA A 228 1.24 4.70 3.80
N LEU A 229 1.96 5.80 3.66
CA LEU A 229 2.93 6.01 2.60
C LEU A 229 4.34 6.00 3.19
N CYS A 230 5.24 5.21 2.62
CA CYS A 230 6.68 5.37 2.77
C CYS A 230 7.26 5.89 1.45
N ALA A 231 7.80 7.10 1.45
CA ALA A 231 8.32 7.70 0.23
C ALA A 231 9.80 8.01 0.34
N HIS A 232 10.51 7.85 -0.77
CA HIS A 232 11.85 8.40 -0.93
C HIS A 232 11.84 9.92 -0.70
N ASP A 233 12.80 10.41 0.08
CA ASP A 233 12.91 11.80 0.54
C ASP A 233 12.84 12.85 -0.57
N HIS A 234 13.35 12.48 -1.75
CA HIS A 234 13.45 13.35 -2.92
C HIS A 234 12.48 12.99 -4.05
N ASN A 235 11.46 12.18 -3.83
CA ASN A 235 10.42 11.97 -4.85
C ASN A 235 9.54 13.23 -4.94
N PRO A 236 9.60 13.99 -6.06
CA PRO A 236 8.89 15.28 -6.16
C PRO A 236 7.39 15.10 -6.43
N ASP A 237 6.98 13.97 -6.99
CA ASP A 237 5.64 13.79 -7.57
C ASP A 237 4.64 13.24 -6.55
N VAL A 238 5.10 12.40 -5.63
CA VAL A 238 4.24 11.68 -4.69
C VAL A 238 3.58 12.60 -3.65
N ALA A 239 4.26 13.65 -3.19
CA ALA A 239 3.74 14.50 -2.13
C ALA A 239 2.43 15.20 -2.52
N GLY A 240 2.37 15.74 -3.75
CA GLY A 240 1.17 16.40 -4.27
C GLY A 240 0.01 15.42 -4.43
N HIS A 241 0.29 14.22 -4.97
CA HIS A 241 -0.74 13.19 -5.13
C HIS A 241 -1.27 12.64 -3.80
N TRP A 242 -0.39 12.46 -2.81
CA TRP A 242 -0.80 12.05 -1.47
C TRP A 242 -1.62 13.13 -0.76
N ALA A 243 -1.24 14.40 -0.89
CA ALA A 243 -2.02 15.51 -0.35
C ALA A 243 -3.42 15.58 -0.99
N ALA A 244 -3.51 15.39 -2.32
CA ALA A 244 -4.78 15.31 -3.02
C ALA A 244 -5.64 14.14 -2.53
N TRP A 245 -5.05 12.96 -2.35
CA TRP A 245 -5.73 11.80 -1.75
C TRP A 245 -6.26 12.11 -0.34
N ARG A 246 -5.41 12.65 0.54
CA ARG A 246 -5.79 13.05 1.91
C ARG A 246 -6.94 14.04 1.94
N SER A 247 -6.99 14.96 0.98
CA SER A 247 -8.07 15.95 0.90
C SER A 247 -9.45 15.32 0.63
N LEU A 248 -9.51 14.08 0.13
CA LEU A 248 -10.77 13.37 -0.08
C LEU A 248 -11.32 12.78 1.23
N LEU A 249 -10.45 12.47 2.19
CA LEU A 249 -10.77 11.70 3.39
C LEU A 249 -11.44 12.55 4.49
N PRO A 250 -12.21 11.93 5.40
CA PRO A 250 -12.64 12.57 6.63
C PRO A 250 -11.42 12.92 7.50
N ALA A 251 -11.51 14.01 8.27
CA ALA A 251 -10.43 14.41 9.18
C ALA A 251 -10.06 13.34 10.23
N SER A 252 -10.98 12.43 10.53
CA SER A 252 -10.79 11.31 11.45
C SER A 252 -10.04 10.11 10.85
N VAL A 253 -9.81 10.08 9.54
CA VAL A 253 -9.10 8.99 8.87
C VAL A 253 -7.63 9.41 8.68
N PRO A 254 -6.70 8.89 9.51
CA PRO A 254 -5.29 9.19 9.35
C PRO A 254 -4.72 8.60 8.07
N ALA A 255 -3.76 9.30 7.49
CA ALA A 255 -3.01 8.90 6.29
C ALA A 255 -1.50 9.16 6.54
N PRO A 256 -0.89 8.38 7.44
CA PRO A 256 0.47 8.60 7.90
C PRO A 256 1.48 8.53 6.76
N VAL A 257 2.57 9.29 6.92
CA VAL A 257 3.69 9.33 5.97
C VAL A 257 4.98 9.10 6.74
N MET A 258 5.82 8.22 6.22
CA MET A 258 7.19 7.99 6.67
C MET A 258 8.15 8.32 5.53
N ARG A 259 9.33 8.85 5.84
CA ARG A 259 10.40 8.98 4.86
C ARG A 259 11.24 7.72 4.85
N ALA A 260 11.77 7.36 3.70
CA ALA A 260 12.69 6.24 3.60
C ALA A 260 13.96 6.46 4.44
N SER A 261 14.48 7.70 4.52
CA SER A 261 15.58 8.05 5.43
C SER A 261 15.26 7.77 6.91
N ASP A 262 14.03 8.01 7.35
CA ASP A 262 13.61 7.72 8.74
C ASP A 262 13.64 6.22 9.03
N VAL A 263 13.23 5.39 8.06
CA VAL A 263 13.31 3.92 8.16
C VAL A 263 14.78 3.47 8.24
N VAL A 264 15.65 4.08 7.44
CA VAL A 264 17.10 3.80 7.46
C VAL A 264 17.75 4.22 8.77
N ALA A 265 17.40 5.40 9.29
CA ALA A 265 17.86 5.89 10.58
C ALA A 265 17.41 4.98 11.74
N ALA A 266 16.17 4.48 11.69
CA ALA A 266 15.67 3.49 12.63
C ALA A 266 16.52 2.21 12.60
N GLY A 267 16.84 1.69 11.41
CA GLY A 267 17.66 0.48 11.30
C GLY A 267 19.09 0.68 11.78
N ARG A 268 19.68 1.87 11.56
CA ARG A 268 20.98 2.21 12.15
C ARG A 268 20.94 2.16 13.68
N ALA A 269 19.90 2.72 14.29
CA ALA A 269 19.72 2.70 15.74
C ALA A 269 19.59 1.27 16.30
N ASP A 270 19.02 0.35 15.52
CA ASP A 270 18.86 -1.06 15.87
C ASP A 270 20.07 -1.94 15.45
N GLY A 271 21.20 -1.34 15.07
CA GLY A 271 22.46 -2.03 14.82
C GLY A 271 22.73 -2.40 13.36
N HIS A 272 21.89 -1.97 12.42
CA HIS A 272 22.08 -2.22 10.98
C HIS A 272 22.91 -1.10 10.30
N GLY A 273 24.03 -0.71 10.90
CA GLY A 273 24.84 0.43 10.44
C GLY A 273 25.34 0.32 9.00
N GLU A 274 25.96 -0.81 8.64
CA GLU A 274 26.49 -1.06 7.29
C GLU A 274 25.38 -1.04 6.22
N TRP A 275 24.24 -1.68 6.51
CA TRP A 275 23.07 -1.63 5.64
C TRP A 275 22.55 -0.20 5.48
N ALA A 276 22.50 0.56 6.57
CA ALA A 276 22.02 1.93 6.53
C ALA A 276 22.95 2.84 5.70
N ASP A 277 24.27 2.63 5.77
CA ASP A 277 25.25 3.34 4.94
C ASP A 277 25.05 2.99 3.47
N TRP A 278 24.90 1.70 3.16
CA TRP A 278 24.64 1.23 1.80
C TRP A 278 23.31 1.75 1.24
N MET A 279 22.23 1.75 2.04
CA MET A 279 20.92 2.28 1.61
C MET A 279 21.02 3.76 1.27
N THR A 280 21.72 4.53 2.10
CA THR A 280 21.94 5.95 1.91
C THR A 280 22.71 6.22 0.62
N GLU A 281 23.81 5.50 0.39
CA GLU A 281 24.61 5.65 -0.84
C GLU A 281 23.84 5.20 -2.09
N ARG A 282 23.27 3.99 -2.06
CA ARG A 282 22.63 3.35 -3.20
C ARG A 282 21.43 4.14 -3.69
N TYR A 283 20.56 4.55 -2.78
CA TYR A 283 19.32 5.22 -3.12
C TYR A 283 19.45 6.75 -3.05
N ARG A 284 20.59 7.29 -2.60
CA ARG A 284 20.81 8.73 -2.39
C ARG A 284 19.78 9.33 -1.45
N LEU A 285 19.55 8.63 -0.34
CA LEU A 285 18.67 9.12 0.71
C LEU A 285 19.35 10.30 1.41
N GLY A 286 18.54 11.27 1.85
CA GLY A 286 19.05 12.35 2.69
C GLY A 286 19.68 11.77 3.96
N SER A 287 20.78 12.35 4.42
CA SER A 287 21.24 12.08 5.78
C SER A 287 20.12 12.53 6.74
N PRO A 288 19.74 11.69 7.72
CA PRO A 288 18.70 12.02 8.69
C PRO A 288 19.05 13.27 9.50
#